data_AF-A0A2E1I2V6-F1
#
_entry.id   AF-A0A2E1I2V6-F1
#
_cell.length_a   1.000
_cell.length_b   1.000
_cell.length_c   1.000
_cell.angle_alpha   90.00
_cell.angle_beta   90.00
_cell.angle_gamma   90.00
#
_symmetry.space_group_name_H-M   'P 1'
#
loop_
_entity.id
_entity.type
_entity.pdbx_description
1 polymer ?
#
loop_
_entity_poly.entity_id
_entity_poly.type
_entity_poly.pdbx_seq_one_letter_code
_entity_poly.pdbx_strand_id
1 'polypeptide(L)'
;MEMFWGIIICNVTFICAAFIVNENNADMLLAGYNTMSKKEKESFDLKKYLVFFKKFFIKLAIYTSLIFLIFYIAFDETTAFIAYFISTLLPMPYVIYKGYKFKIKN
;
A
#
# COMPACT_ATOMS: atom_id res chain seq x y z
N MET A 1 7.18 17.68 15.69
CA MET A 1 8.46 16.94 15.45
C MET A 1 8.30 15.43 15.55
N GLU A 2 7.68 14.90 16.60
CA GLU A 2 7.46 13.45 16.73
C GLU A 2 6.53 12.90 15.63
N MET A 3 5.50 13.65 15.24
CA MET A 3 4.57 13.25 14.17
C MET A 3 5.27 13.12 12.80
N PHE A 4 6.28 13.94 12.53
CA PHE A 4 7.09 13.84 11.31
C PHE A 4 7.84 12.52 11.22
N TRP A 5 8.42 12.05 12.32
CA TRP A 5 9.08 10.74 12.35
C TRP A 5 8.09 9.60 12.09
N GLY A 6 6.89 9.69 12.65
CA GLY A 6 5.81 8.73 12.37
C GLY A 6 5.48 8.63 10.88
N ILE A 7 5.36 9.78 10.19
CA ILE A 7 5.09 9.84 8.76
C ILE A 7 6.26 9.27 7.95
N ILE A 8 7.50 9.66 8.28
CA ILE A 8 8.71 9.16 7.59
C ILE A 8 8.79 7.63 7.69
N ILE A 9 8.66 7.08 8.90
CA ILE A 9 8.73 5.63 9.13
C ILE A 9 7.61 4.90 8.38
N CYS A 10 6.39 5.45 8.40
CA CYS A 10 5.24 4.87 7.71
C CYS A 10 5.46 4.84 6.19
N ASN A 11 5.88 5.96 5.60
CA ASN A 11 6.14 6.04 4.16
C ASN A 11 7.34 5.17 3.73
N VAL A 12 8.41 5.12 4.53
CA VAL A 12 9.52 4.19 4.30
C VAL A 12 9.01 2.75 4.31
N THR A 13 8.11 2.39 5.22
CA THR A 13 7.50 1.06 5.25
C THR A 13 6.70 0.75 3.97
N PHE A 14 5.95 1.73 3.44
CA PHE A 14 5.25 1.56 2.16
C PHE A 14 6.23 1.35 0.99
N ILE A 15 7.30 2.13 0.93
CA ILE A 15 8.34 1.95 -0.09
C ILE A 15 9.01 0.59 0.08
N CYS A 16 9.39 0.19 1.29
CA CYS A 16 9.94 -1.13 1.57
C CYS A 16 9.01 -2.24 1.08
N ALA A 17 7.71 -2.18 1.40
CA ALA A 17 6.73 -3.14 0.89
C ALA A 17 6.72 -3.20 -0.65
N ALA A 18 6.75 -2.04 -1.32
CA ALA A 18 6.74 -1.95 -2.77
C ALA A 18 7.93 -2.61 -3.47
N PHE A 19 9.09 -2.69 -2.81
CA PHE A 19 10.34 -3.22 -3.40
C PHE A 19 10.77 -4.58 -2.85
N ILE A 20 10.41 -4.93 -1.61
CA ILE A 20 10.78 -6.19 -0.97
C ILE A 20 9.87 -7.33 -1.45
N VAL A 21 8.57 -7.08 -1.61
CA VAL A 21 7.61 -8.12 -2.01
C VAL A 21 7.79 -8.49 -3.48
N ASN A 22 8.02 -9.78 -3.74
CA ASN A 22 8.27 -10.35 -5.05
C ASN A 22 7.76 -11.80 -5.15
N GLU A 23 7.92 -12.46 -6.30
CA GLU A 23 7.41 -13.81 -6.55
C GLU A 23 7.97 -14.85 -5.57
N ASN A 24 9.24 -14.72 -5.15
CA ASN A 24 9.91 -15.71 -4.31
C ASN A 24 9.48 -15.66 -2.84
N ASN A 25 8.94 -14.52 -2.39
CA ASN A 25 8.54 -14.32 -1.00
C ASN A 25 7.05 -13.98 -0.84
N ALA A 26 6.27 -14.03 -1.93
CA ALA A 26 4.84 -13.75 -1.93
C ALA A 26 4.06 -14.66 -0.96
N ASP A 27 4.42 -15.94 -0.87
CA ASP A 27 3.81 -16.88 0.08
C ASP A 27 4.02 -16.48 1.54
N MET A 28 5.08 -15.75 1.86
CA MET A 28 5.37 -15.31 3.22
C MET A 28 4.82 -13.91 3.49
N LEU A 29 4.93 -12.99 2.53
CA LEU A 29 4.68 -11.56 2.74
C LEU A 29 3.30 -11.09 2.28
N LEU A 30 2.61 -11.84 1.41
CA LEU A 30 1.26 -11.53 0.96
C LEU A 30 0.26 -12.45 1.65
N ALA A 31 -0.26 -12.04 2.81
CA ALA A 31 -1.21 -12.84 3.59
C ALA A 31 -2.39 -13.37 2.76
N GLY A 32 -2.94 -12.54 1.86
CA GLY A 32 -4.04 -12.93 0.99
C GLY A 32 -3.65 -13.95 -0.10
N TYR A 33 -2.38 -14.03 -0.49
CA TYR A 33 -1.85 -15.07 -1.38
C TYR A 33 -1.46 -16.32 -0.59
N ASN A 34 -0.80 -16.17 0.57
CA ASN A 34 -0.41 -17.26 1.46
C ASN A 34 -1.59 -18.18 1.78
N THR A 35 -2.74 -17.59 2.17
CA THR A 35 -3.95 -18.31 2.57
C THR A 35 -4.73 -18.93 1.40
N MET A 36 -4.34 -18.67 0.15
CA MET A 36 -4.96 -19.32 -1.01
C MET A 36 -4.62 -20.81 -1.06
N SER A 37 -5.60 -21.62 -1.45
CA SER A 37 -5.37 -23.01 -1.82
C SER A 37 -4.45 -23.12 -3.06
N LYS A 38 -3.83 -24.28 -3.28
CA LYS A 38 -2.99 -24.52 -4.48
C LYS A 38 -3.73 -24.18 -5.79
N LYS A 39 -5.00 -24.59 -5.91
CA LYS A 39 -5.85 -24.32 -7.07
C LYS A 39 -6.09 -22.82 -7.29
N GLU A 40 -6.34 -22.07 -6.21
CA GLU A 40 -6.47 -20.61 -6.30
C GLU A 40 -5.16 -19.95 -6.73
N LYS A 41 -4.02 -20.38 -6.19
CA LYS A 41 -2.70 -19.86 -6.57
C LYS A 41 -2.40 -20.09 -8.05
N GLU A 42 -2.74 -21.26 -8.59
CA GLU A 42 -2.59 -21.59 -10.03
C GLU A 42 -3.41 -20.65 -10.94
N SER A 43 -4.57 -20.18 -10.46
CA SER A 43 -5.42 -19.22 -11.18
C SER A 43 -5.04 -17.74 -10.97
N PHE A 44 -4.26 -17.43 -9.94
CA PHE A 44 -3.93 -16.07 -9.55
C PHE A 44 -2.81 -15.48 -10.42
N ASP A 45 -3.06 -14.31 -11.02
CA ASP A 45 -2.03 -13.60 -11.79
C ASP A 45 -1.09 -12.81 -10.86
N LEU A 46 -0.16 -13.55 -10.22
CA LEU A 46 0.78 -13.00 -9.23
C LEU A 46 1.66 -11.90 -9.83
N LYS A 47 2.16 -12.09 -11.06
CA LYS A 47 3.04 -11.11 -11.72
C LYS A 47 2.35 -9.76 -11.91
N LYS A 48 1.12 -9.76 -12.44
CA LYS A 48 0.38 -8.49 -12.59
C LYS A 48 -0.05 -7.91 -11.24
N TYR A 49 -0.38 -8.74 -10.26
CA TYR A 49 -0.67 -8.27 -8.91
C TYR A 49 0.53 -7.54 -8.29
N LEU A 50 1.75 -8.09 -8.40
CA LEU A 50 2.96 -7.47 -7.87
C LEU A 50 3.28 -6.14 -8.54
N VAL A 51 3.08 -6.02 -9.87
CA VAL A 51 3.19 -4.75 -10.59
C VAL A 51 2.19 -3.72 -10.06
N PHE A 52 0.94 -4.14 -9.81
CA PHE A 52 -0.08 -3.28 -9.20
C PHE A 52 0.31 -2.88 -7.77
N PHE A 53 0.68 -3.83 -6.92
CA PHE A 53 1.05 -3.65 -5.52
C PHE A 53 2.19 -2.64 -5.37
N LYS A 54 3.26 -2.80 -6.15
CA LYS A 54 4.39 -1.87 -6.18
C LYS A 54 3.96 -0.45 -6.56
N LYS A 55 3.21 -0.30 -7.65
CA LYS A 55 2.71 1.00 -8.10
C LYS A 55 1.78 1.64 -7.07
N PHE A 56 0.96 0.84 -6.40
CA PHE A 56 0.04 1.30 -5.37
C PHE A 56 0.79 1.92 -4.19
N PHE A 57 1.71 1.19 -3.57
CA PHE A 57 2.42 1.67 -2.36
C PHE A 57 3.37 2.83 -2.65
N ILE A 58 4.01 2.87 -3.83
CA ILE A 58 4.81 4.03 -4.25
C ILE A 58 3.92 5.27 -4.37
N LYS A 59 2.78 5.15 -5.05
CA LYS A 59 1.83 6.28 -5.18
C LYS A 59 1.29 6.71 -3.83
N LEU A 60 0.93 5.75 -2.97
CA LEU A 60 0.45 5.98 -1.60
C LEU A 60 1.42 6.88 -0.84
N ALA A 61 2.69 6.48 -0.75
CA ALA A 61 3.70 7.26 -0.04
C ALA A 61 3.89 8.67 -0.63
N ILE A 62 3.85 8.82 -1.95
CA ILE A 62 4.03 10.12 -2.61
C ILE A 62 2.85 11.04 -2.32
N TYR A 63 1.62 10.62 -2.58
CA TYR A 63 0.49 11.54 -2.48
C TYR A 63 0.14 11.84 -1.02
N THR A 64 0.30 10.91 -0.07
CA THR A 64 0.05 11.19 1.35
C THR A 64 1.08 12.15 1.91
N SER A 65 2.35 12.05 1.47
CA SER A 65 3.39 13.05 1.78
C SER A 65 3.02 14.44 1.25
N LEU A 66 2.55 14.52 0.01
CA LEU A 66 2.12 15.79 -0.59
C LEU A 66 0.91 16.39 0.16
N ILE A 67 -0.09 15.57 0.50
CA ILE A 67 -1.25 16.00 1.30
C ILE A 67 -0.79 16.53 2.66
N PHE A 68 0.08 15.81 3.35
CA PHE A 68 0.63 16.26 4.63
C PHE A 68 1.33 17.62 4.49
N LEU A 69 2.23 17.77 3.51
CA LEU A 69 2.97 19.03 3.30
C LEU A 69 2.03 20.20 2.98
N ILE A 70 1.03 19.99 2.12
CA ILE A 70 0.04 21.01 1.77
C ILE A 70 -0.74 21.45 3.01
N PHE A 71 -1.24 20.50 3.80
CA PHE A 71 -2.02 20.81 4.99
C PHE A 71 -1.17 21.40 6.11
N TYR A 72 0.10 20.99 6.22
CA TYR A 72 1.03 21.54 7.20
C TYR A 72 1.34 23.03 6.92
N ILE A 73 1.46 23.40 5.64
CA ILE A 73 1.67 24.80 5.23
C ILE A 73 0.38 25.62 5.39
N ALA A 74 -0.78 25.04 5.07
CA ALA A 74 -2.06 25.75 5.06
C ALA A 74 -2.73 25.86 6.44
N PHE A 75 -2.44 24.95 7.36
CA PHE A 75 -3.10 24.80 8.67
C PHE A 75 -2.07 24.53 9.78
N ASP A 76 -2.36 23.60 10.70
CA ASP A 76 -1.49 23.19 11.81
C ASP A 76 -1.04 21.72 11.68
N GLU A 77 -0.07 21.32 12.51
CA GLU A 77 0.52 19.96 12.53
C GLU A 77 -0.53 18.85 12.76
N THR A 78 -1.52 19.09 13.62
CA THR A 78 -2.56 18.11 13.95
C THR A 78 -3.48 17.90 12.76
N THR A 79 -3.96 18.99 12.15
CA THR A 79 -4.81 18.93 10.96
C THR A 79 -4.10 18.24 9.79
N ALA A 80 -2.80 18.53 9.59
CA ALA A 80 -1.99 17.86 8.58
C ALA A 80 -1.86 16.35 8.81
N PHE A 81 -1.63 15.94 10.06
CA PHE A 81 -1.55 14.53 10.43
C PHE A 81 -2.87 13.78 10.22
N ILE A 82 -4.00 14.40 10.58
CA ILE A 82 -5.34 13.84 10.31
C ILE A 82 -5.55 13.65 8.80
N ALA A 83 -5.18 14.64 7.99
CA ALA A 83 -5.27 14.55 6.53
C ALA A 83 -4.39 13.42 5.96
N TYR A 84 -3.16 13.28 6.47
CA TYR A 84 -2.27 12.15 6.14
C TYR A 84 -2.90 10.80 6.50
N PHE A 85 -3.45 10.67 7.70
CA PHE A 85 -4.05 9.43 8.19
C PHE A 85 -5.26 9.01 7.34
N ILE A 86 -6.20 9.92 7.10
CA ILE A 86 -7.40 9.64 6.28
C ILE A 86 -7.00 9.25 4.86
N SER A 87 -6.08 10.00 4.24
CA SER A 87 -5.61 9.74 2.88
C SER A 87 -4.81 8.45 2.74
N THR A 88 -4.24 7.95 3.83
CA THR A 88 -3.59 6.63 3.92
C THR A 88 -4.60 5.49 4.03
N LEU A 89 -5.67 5.65 4.83
CA LEU A 89 -6.66 4.59 5.07
C LEU A 89 -7.67 4.40 3.95
N LEU A 90 -8.19 5.51 3.39
CA LEU A 90 -9.20 5.51 2.33
C LEU A 90 -8.88 4.61 1.12
N PRO A 91 -7.65 4.53 0.60
CA PRO A 91 -7.30 3.66 -0.54
C PRO A 91 -7.16 2.17 -0.18
N MET A 92 -7.09 1.79 1.11
CA MET A 92 -6.81 0.41 1.50
C MET A 92 -7.90 -0.58 1.05
N PRO A 93 -9.21 -0.27 1.17
CA PRO A 93 -10.27 -1.10 0.58
C PRO A 93 -10.13 -1.32 -0.92
N TYR A 94 -9.61 -0.32 -1.67
CA TYR A 94 -9.39 -0.44 -3.11
C TYR A 94 -8.32 -1.49 -3.45
N VAL A 95 -7.25 -1.60 -2.65
CA VAL A 95 -6.22 -2.64 -2.84
C VAL A 95 -6.81 -4.04 -2.71
N ILE A 96 -7.67 -4.24 -1.70
CA ILE A 96 -8.31 -5.53 -1.45
C ILE A 96 -9.25 -5.88 -2.60
N TYR A 97 -10.12 -4.95 -2.99
CA TYR A 97 -11.04 -5.12 -4.11
C TYR A 97 -10.29 -5.44 -5.42
N LYS A 98 -9.26 -4.65 -5.74
CA LYS A 98 -8.47 -4.84 -6.96
C LYS A 98 -7.67 -6.14 -6.90
N GLY A 99 -7.17 -6.51 -5.72
CA GLY A 99 -6.50 -7.78 -5.45
C GLY A 99 -7.35 -8.99 -5.80
N TYR A 100 -8.63 -8.98 -5.42
CA TYR A 100 -9.56 -10.07 -5.75
C TYR A 100 -9.73 -10.27 -7.26
N LYS A 101 -9.69 -9.19 -8.05
CA LYS A 101 -9.79 -9.27 -9.52
C LYS A 101 -8.62 -10.00 -10.18
N PHE A 102 -7.49 -10.21 -9.49
CA PHE A 102 -6.39 -11.02 -10.00
C PHE A 102 -6.55 -12.53 -9.76
N LYS A 103 -7.52 -12.95 -8.92
CA LYS A 103 -7.89 -14.38 -8.77
C LYS A 103 -8.62 -14.93 -9.99
N ILE A 104 -9.30 -14.06 -10.73
CA ILE A 104 -10.15 -14.45 -11.86
C ILE A 104 -9.32 -14.27 -13.13
N LYS A 105 -8.86 -15.37 -13.71
CA LYS A 105 -8.37 -15.39 -15.09
C LYS A 105 -9.60 -15.21 -15.98
N ASN A 106 -9.81 -14.00 -16.51
CA ASN A 106 -10.70 -13.80 -17.66
C ASN A 106 -10.11 -14.51 -18.88
#